data_AF-A0AAP5YD23-F1
#
_entry.id   AF-A0AAP5YD23-F1
#
_cell.length_a   1.000
_cell.length_b   1.000
_cell.length_c   1.000
_cell.angle_alpha   90.00
_cell.angle_beta   90.00
_cell.angle_gamma   90.00
#
_symmetry.space_group_name_H-M   'P 1'
#
loop_
_entity.id
_entity.type
_entity.pdbx_description
1 polymer ?
#
loop_
_entity_poly.entity_id
_entity_poly.type
_entity_poly.pdbx_seq_one_letter_code
_entity_poly.pdbx_strand_id
1 'polypeptide(L)'
;MSGFKQHTGLVVPLDAANVDTDAIIPKQFLQKVSRLGFGKHLFHDWRFLDDAGEQPNPEFVMNAPRYQGASILLARENFVCGSSREHAPWAVA
;
A
#
# COMPACT_ATOMS: atom_id res chain seq x y z
N MET A 1 19.98 6.72 -6.33
CA MET A 1 19.69 5.44 -5.66
C MET A 1 20.99 4.93 -5.06
N SER A 2 21.05 4.78 -3.74
CA SER A 2 22.08 3.97 -3.12
C SER A 2 21.74 2.49 -3.36
N GLY A 3 22.76 1.63 -3.45
CA GLY A 3 22.51 0.19 -3.60
C GLY A 3 21.77 -0.38 -2.39
N PHE A 4 20.77 -1.22 -2.61
CA PHE A 4 20.09 -1.99 -1.56
C PHE A 4 20.95 -3.21 -1.21
N LYS A 5 21.42 -3.32 0.03
CA LYS A 5 22.28 -4.44 0.48
C LYS A 5 21.56 -5.35 1.46
N GLN A 6 21.03 -4.76 2.54
CA GLN A 6 20.34 -5.48 3.59
C GLN A 6 19.29 -4.55 4.19
N HIS A 7 18.12 -5.11 4.50
CA HIS A 7 17.05 -4.45 5.23
C HIS A 7 16.53 -5.38 6.31
N THR A 8 16.22 -4.83 7.47
CA THR A 8 15.60 -5.55 8.57
C THR A 8 14.45 -4.71 9.06
N GLY A 9 13.27 -5.31 9.12
CA GLY A 9 12.05 -4.58 9.41
C GLY A 9 10.93 -5.51 9.82
N LEU A 10 9.91 -4.91 10.44
CA LEU A 10 8.68 -5.59 10.79
C LEU A 10 7.92 -5.99 9.52
N VAL A 11 7.46 -7.24 9.49
CA VAL A 11 6.70 -7.82 8.39
C VAL A 11 5.21 -7.69 8.67
N VAL A 12 4.45 -7.20 7.70
CA VAL A 12 2.98 -7.25 7.70
C VAL A 12 2.50 -8.26 6.65
N PRO A 13 1.72 -9.29 7.02
CA PRO A 13 1.16 -10.24 6.08
C PRO A 13 -0.14 -9.68 5.48
N LEU A 14 -0.22 -9.62 4.16
CA LEU A 14 -1.45 -9.34 3.42
C LEU A 14 -1.96 -10.65 2.82
N ASP A 15 -2.96 -11.23 3.46
CA ASP A 15 -3.53 -12.53 3.09
C ASP A 15 -4.52 -12.42 1.91
N ALA A 16 -4.06 -11.86 0.80
CA ALA A 16 -4.83 -11.65 -0.42
C ALA A 16 -3.97 -11.91 -1.66
N ALA A 17 -4.49 -12.72 -2.59
CA ALA A 17 -3.89 -12.97 -3.90
C ALA A 17 -4.50 -12.04 -4.96
N ASN A 18 -3.79 -11.84 -6.07
CA ASN A 18 -4.25 -11.00 -7.20
C ASN A 18 -4.60 -9.56 -6.77
N VAL A 19 -3.78 -8.99 -5.89
CA VAL A 19 -3.94 -7.60 -5.46
C VAL A 19 -3.56 -6.69 -6.64
N ASP A 20 -4.56 -6.05 -7.23
CA ASP A 20 -4.36 -5.23 -8.42
C ASP A 20 -3.90 -3.80 -8.10
N THR A 21 -3.58 -3.05 -9.16
CA THR A 21 -3.12 -1.67 -9.04
C THR A 21 -4.19 -0.67 -8.60
N ASP A 22 -5.49 -1.01 -8.69
CA ASP A 22 -6.58 -0.23 -8.09
C ASP A 22 -6.64 -0.43 -6.58
N ALA A 23 -6.51 -1.66 -6.11
CA ALA A 23 -6.44 -1.99 -4.69
C ALA A 23 -5.25 -1.30 -4.02
N ILE A 24 -4.08 -1.27 -4.67
CA ILE A 24 -2.89 -0.60 -4.12
C ILE A 24 -3.07 0.91 -4.07
N ILE A 25 -3.54 1.50 -5.17
CA ILE A 25 -3.77 2.94 -5.26
C ILE A 25 -4.95 3.24 -6.21
N PRO A 26 -6.09 3.66 -5.66
CA PRO A 26 -7.25 3.95 -6.47
C PRO A 26 -7.03 5.11 -7.47
N LYS A 27 -7.68 5.02 -8.62
CA LYS A 27 -7.49 5.92 -9.77
C LYS A 27 -7.71 7.40 -9.47
N GLN A 28 -8.57 7.72 -8.50
CA GLN A 28 -8.88 9.11 -8.10
C GLN A 28 -7.65 9.86 -7.57
N PHE A 29 -6.64 9.15 -7.08
CA PHE A 29 -5.42 9.76 -6.55
C PHE A 29 -4.36 10.03 -7.62
N LEU A 30 -4.54 9.53 -8.84
CA LEU A 30 -3.53 9.57 -9.92
C LEU A 30 -3.45 10.90 -10.69
N GLN A 31 -4.18 11.93 -10.23
CA GLN A 31 -4.18 13.26 -10.88
C GLN A 31 -2.94 14.11 -10.53
N LYS A 32 -2.17 13.70 -9.52
CA LYS A 32 -0.97 14.44 -9.08
C LYS A 32 0.27 13.99 -9.83
N VAL A 33 1.04 14.97 -10.29
CA VAL A 33 2.35 14.75 -10.95
C VAL A 33 3.51 14.56 -9.97
N SER A 34 3.33 14.87 -8.68
CA SER A 34 4.37 14.76 -7.65
C SER A 34 4.45 13.33 -7.14
N ARG A 35 5.68 12.80 -6.98
CA ARG A 35 5.94 11.47 -6.41
C ARG A 35 5.68 11.37 -4.90
N LEU A 36 5.51 12.50 -4.22
CA LEU A 36 5.38 12.55 -2.76
C LEU A 36 3.92 12.46 -2.30
N GLY A 37 3.71 11.80 -1.17
CA GLY A 37 2.42 11.78 -0.47
C GLY A 37 1.43 10.73 -0.96
N PHE A 38 1.87 9.74 -1.76
CA PHE A 38 1.01 8.62 -2.17
C PHE A 38 0.84 7.54 -1.09
N GLY A 39 1.80 7.38 -0.18
CA GLY A 39 1.72 6.38 0.90
C GLY A 39 0.51 6.54 1.84
N LYS A 40 -0.08 7.74 1.93
CA LYS A 40 -1.33 7.95 2.68
C LYS A 40 -2.55 7.34 1.99
N HIS A 41 -2.47 7.10 0.69
CA HIS A 41 -3.53 6.49 -0.14
C HIS A 41 -3.28 5.01 -0.43
N LEU A 42 -2.21 4.43 0.12
CA LEU A 42 -1.89 3.02 -0.02
C LEU A 42 -3.05 2.18 0.56
N PHE A 43 -3.59 1.28 -0.26
CA PHE A 43 -4.73 0.42 0.08
C PHE A 43 -5.97 1.19 0.52
N HIS A 44 -6.20 2.41 -0.01
CA HIS A 44 -7.22 3.33 0.51
C HIS A 44 -8.57 2.68 0.80
N ASP A 45 -9.14 1.97 -0.18
CA ASP A 45 -10.48 1.37 -0.07
C ASP A 45 -10.55 0.18 0.90
N TRP A 46 -9.40 -0.39 1.27
CA TRP A 46 -9.30 -1.43 2.30
C TRP A 46 -8.95 -0.84 3.66
N ARG A 47 -8.11 0.20 3.66
CA ARG A 47 -7.48 0.80 4.83
C ARG A 47 -8.37 1.79 5.55
N PHE A 48 -9.31 2.42 4.85
CA PHE A 48 -10.20 3.42 5.42
C PHE A 48 -11.67 3.05 5.19
N LEU A 49 -12.52 3.44 6.14
CA LEU A 49 -13.97 3.28 6.07
C LEU A 49 -14.66 4.47 5.39
N ASP A 50 -13.90 5.53 5.10
CA ASP A 50 -14.39 6.76 4.49
C ASP A 50 -13.51 7.24 3.33
N ASP A 51 -14.09 8.08 2.48
CA ASP A 51 -13.42 8.66 1.31
C ASP A 51 -12.33 9.67 1.68
N ALA A 52 -12.41 10.24 2.89
CA ALA A 52 -11.46 11.23 3.39
C ALA A 52 -10.14 10.60 3.88
N GLY A 53 -10.13 9.29 4.17
CA GLY A 53 -8.98 8.61 4.74
C GLY A 53 -8.75 8.95 6.21
N GLU A 54 -9.81 9.32 6.94
CA GLU A 54 -9.76 9.76 8.34
C GLU A 54 -10.24 8.68 9.31
N GLN A 55 -10.96 7.67 8.82
CA GLN A 55 -11.48 6.57 9.62
C GLN A 55 -10.77 5.25 9.26
N PRO A 56 -9.70 4.84 9.97
CA PRO A 56 -9.01 3.60 9.69
C PRO A 56 -9.94 2.39 9.88
N ASN A 57 -9.95 1.49 8.91
CA ASN A 57 -10.64 0.22 9.01
C ASN A 57 -9.91 -0.70 10.02
N PRO A 58 -10.51 -1.06 11.18
CA PRO A 58 -9.85 -1.90 12.18
C PRO A 58 -9.60 -3.33 11.69
N GLU A 59 -10.34 -3.80 10.69
CA GLU A 59 -10.19 -5.14 10.12
C GLU A 59 -9.02 -5.23 9.12
N PHE A 60 -8.51 -4.08 8.66
CA PHE A 60 -7.39 -4.09 7.74
C PHE A 60 -6.07 -4.32 8.49
N VAL A 61 -5.34 -5.34 8.07
CA VAL A 61 -4.14 -5.83 8.76
C VAL A 61 -3.10 -4.74 9.03
N MET A 62 -2.87 -3.81 8.10
CA MET A 62 -1.87 -2.75 8.29
C MET A 62 -2.27 -1.70 9.34
N ASN A 63 -3.55 -1.61 9.70
CA ASN A 63 -4.00 -0.70 10.75
C ASN A 63 -3.83 -1.30 12.16
N ALA A 64 -3.62 -2.61 12.28
CA ALA A 64 -3.46 -3.23 13.59
C ALA A 64 -2.20 -2.69 14.29
N PRO A 65 -2.28 -2.32 15.59
CA PRO A 65 -1.17 -1.69 16.31
C PRO A 65 0.15 -2.47 16.24
N ARG A 66 0.08 -3.80 16.16
CA ARG A 66 1.24 -4.69 16.07
C ARG A 66 2.04 -4.56 14.77
N TYR A 67 1.50 -3.92 13.73
CA TYR A 67 2.18 -3.69 12.44
C TYR A 67 2.57 -2.23 12.22
N GLN A 68 2.43 -1.37 13.23
CA GLN A 68 2.89 0.01 13.16
C GLN A 68 4.40 0.05 12.89
N GLY A 69 4.81 0.80 11.86
CA GLY A 69 6.21 0.85 11.41
C GLY A 69 6.67 -0.36 10.59
N ALA A 70 5.76 -1.22 10.13
CA ALA A 70 6.09 -2.28 9.17
C ALA A 70 6.71 -1.68 7.90
N SER A 71 7.76 -2.33 7.41
CA SER A 71 8.50 -1.92 6.20
C SER A 71 8.71 -3.07 5.23
N ILE A 72 8.14 -4.24 5.54
CA ILE A 72 8.18 -5.42 4.67
C ILE A 72 6.73 -5.92 4.53
N LEU A 73 6.26 -6.00 3.29
CA LEU A 73 4.96 -6.57 2.95
C LEU A 73 5.15 -8.01 2.48
N LEU A 74 4.47 -8.95 3.15
CA LEU A 74 4.35 -10.33 2.70
C LEU A 74 2.99 -10.50 2.01
N ALA A 75 2.99 -10.59 0.69
CA ALA A 75 1.78 -10.79 -0.12
C ALA A 75 1.76 -12.18 -0.75
N ARG A 76 0.57 -12.62 -1.18
CA ARG A 76 0.38 -13.82 -1.98
C ARG A 76 0.75 -13.59 -3.45
N GLU A 77 0.49 -14.59 -4.29
CA GLU A 77 0.76 -14.57 -5.71
C GLU A 77 0.06 -13.41 -6.46
N ASN A 78 0.69 -13.01 -7.57
CA ASN A 78 0.17 -12.01 -8.51
C ASN A 78 -0.12 -10.63 -7.87
N PHE A 79 0.73 -10.23 -6.92
CA PHE A 79 0.71 -8.89 -6.33
C PHE A 79 1.10 -7.82 -7.36
N VAL A 80 0.39 -6.68 -7.37
CA VAL A 80 0.51 -5.59 -8.37
C VAL A 80 0.05 -5.99 -9.78
N CYS A 81 -1.03 -6.78 -9.90
CA CYS A 81 -1.59 -7.14 -11.20
C CYS A 81 -2.49 -6.04 -11.80
N GLY A 82 -2.93 -6.25 -13.05
CA GLY A 82 -3.91 -5.36 -13.70
C GLY A 82 -3.26 -4.21 -14.46
N SER A 83 -3.89 -3.03 -14.41
CA SER A 83 -3.51 -1.88 -15.24
C SER A 83 -2.11 -1.36 -14.92
N SER A 84 -1.36 -0.92 -15.93
CA SER A 84 -0.05 -0.29 -15.72
C SER A 84 -0.21 1.01 -14.94
N ARG A 85 0.41 1.09 -13.75
CA ARG A 85 0.39 2.27 -12.87
C ARG A 85 1.74 2.48 -12.22
N GLU A 86 2.47 3.48 -12.70
CA GLU A 86 3.76 3.89 -12.11
C GLU A 86 3.65 4.39 -10.67
N HIS A 87 2.45 4.82 -10.28
CA HIS A 87 2.16 5.32 -8.94
C HIS A 87 2.06 4.21 -7.88
N ALA A 88 1.80 2.96 -8.27
CA ALA A 88 1.66 1.85 -7.32
C ALA A 88 2.97 1.59 -6.54
N PRO A 89 4.15 1.52 -7.19
CA PRO A 89 5.43 1.50 -6.46
C PRO A 89 5.64 2.71 -5.53
N TRP A 90 5.19 3.91 -5.91
CA TRP A 90 5.38 5.11 -5.08
C TRP A 90 4.48 5.15 -3.84
N ALA A 91 3.35 4.44 -3.86
CA ALA A 91 2.50 4.29 -2.69
C ALA A 91 3.10 3.33 -1.65
N VAL A 92 3.95 2.40 -2.08
CA VAL A 92 4.62 1.40 -1.22
C VAL A 92 6.00 1.87 -0.72
N ALA A 93 6.60 2.86 -1.39
CA ALA A 93 7.94 3.37 -1.16
C ALA A 93 8.11 4.22 0.12
#